data_AF-X0QSW6-F1
#
_entry.id   AF-X0QSW6-F1
#
_cell.length_a   1.000
_cell.length_b   1.000
_cell.length_c   1.000
_cell.angle_alpha   90.00
_cell.angle_beta   90.00
_cell.angle_gamma   90.00
#
_symmetry.space_group_name_H-M   'P 1'
#
loop_
_entity.id
_entity.type
_entity.pdbx_description
1 polymer ?
#
loop_
_entity_poly.entity_id
_entity_poly.type
_entity_poly.pdbx_seq_one_letter_code
_entity_poly.pdbx_strand_id
1 'polypeptide(L)'
;MLNIENDFKNYVLKNTKPENRAKMAQLLNTKKEHEDKADLTPMGVIDFITKFYALVKPEFRKFVDNIMDANGNIRTDNYYMFEDARFDTAIAS
;
A
#
# COMPACT_ATOMS: atom_id res chain seq x y z
N MET A 1 20.18 10.97 -18.16
CA MET A 1 19.97 10.15 -16.94
C MET A 1 18.53 9.68 -16.98
N LEU A 2 18.30 8.37 -17.04
CA LEU A 2 16.98 7.80 -16.76
C LEU A 2 16.69 8.08 -15.29
N ASN A 3 15.67 8.89 -15.02
CA ASN A 3 15.20 9.08 -13.66
C ASN A 3 14.26 7.91 -13.34
N ILE A 4 14.87 6.75 -13.08
CA ILE A 4 14.20 5.47 -12.82
C ILE A 4 13.07 5.62 -11.79
N GLU A 5 13.25 6.52 -10.82
CA GLU A 5 12.27 6.80 -9.79
C GLU A 5 11.04 7.56 -10.33
N ASN A 6 11.26 8.60 -11.13
CA ASN A 6 10.15 9.28 -11.83
C ASN A 6 9.47 8.35 -12.85
N ASP A 7 10.22 7.50 -13.53
CA ASP A 7 9.69 6.54 -14.49
C ASP A 7 8.80 5.50 -13.77
N PHE A 8 9.25 4.99 -12.62
CA PHE A 8 8.45 4.10 -11.77
C PHE A 8 7.17 4.78 -11.29
N LYS A 9 7.27 5.99 -10.75
CA LYS A 9 6.11 6.76 -10.28
C LYS A 9 5.10 6.97 -11.42
N ASN A 10 5.56 7.39 -12.59
CA ASN A 10 4.70 7.60 -13.75
C ASN A 10 4.05 6.29 -14.23
N TYR A 11 4.78 5.18 -14.23
CA TYR A 11 4.24 3.86 -14.55
C TYR A 11 3.11 3.48 -13.58
N VAL A 12 3.31 3.62 -12.28
CA VAL A 12 2.28 3.31 -11.27
C VAL A 12 1.05 4.20 -11.47
N LEU A 13 1.22 5.51 -11.65
CA LEU A 13 0.10 6.44 -11.82
C LEU A 13 -0.71 6.16 -13.09
N LYS A 14 -0.04 5.80 -14.19
CA LYS A 14 -0.70 5.41 -15.44
C LYS A 14 -1.61 4.19 -15.27
N ASN A 15 -1.18 3.23 -14.44
CA ASN A 15 -1.91 1.98 -14.17
C ASN A 15 -2.87 2.06 -12.97
N THR A 16 -2.90 3.19 -12.26
CA THR A 16 -3.86 3.44 -11.18
C THR A 16 -5.17 3.98 -11.75
N LYS A 17 -6.31 3.50 -11.22
CA LYS A 17 -7.64 4.01 -11.59
C LYS A 17 -7.70 5.54 -11.41
N PRO A 18 -8.30 6.30 -12.35
CA PRO A 18 -8.28 7.76 -12.33
C PRO A 18 -8.64 8.39 -10.99
N GLU A 19 -9.68 7.87 -10.32
CA GLU A 19 -10.18 8.31 -9.02
C GLU A 19 -9.19 8.14 -7.86
N ASN A 20 -8.21 7.24 -8.01
CA ASN A 20 -7.22 6.91 -6.98
C ASN A 20 -5.85 7.56 -7.23
N ARG A 21 -5.61 8.15 -8.41
CA ARG A 21 -4.29 8.65 -8.81
C ARG A 21 -3.72 9.72 -7.87
N ALA A 22 -4.56 10.63 -7.39
CA ALA A 22 -4.13 11.67 -6.45
C ALA A 22 -3.62 11.07 -5.13
N LYS A 23 -4.37 10.11 -4.57
CA LYS A 23 -3.98 9.39 -3.34
C LYS A 23 -2.72 8.55 -3.55
N MET A 24 -2.62 7.88 -4.69
CA MET A 24 -1.42 7.11 -5.05
C MET A 24 -0.19 8.00 -5.19
N ALA A 25 -0.32 9.17 -5.83
CA ALA A 25 0.78 10.11 -5.98
C ALA A 25 1.27 10.63 -4.62
N GLN A 26 0.33 10.97 -3.72
CA GLN A 26 0.66 11.38 -2.35
C GLN A 26 1.40 10.27 -1.61
N LEU A 27 0.90 9.03 -1.66
CA LEU A 27 1.50 7.89 -0.99
C LEU A 27 2.95 7.62 -1.45
N LEU A 28 3.19 7.66 -2.77
CA LEU A 28 4.53 7.49 -3.34
C LEU A 28 5.49 8.61 -2.93
N ASN A 29 5.01 9.87 -2.89
CA ASN A 29 5.81 11.01 -2.45
C ASN A 29 6.17 10.91 -0.96
N THR A 30 5.20 10.59 -0.10
CA THR A 30 5.42 10.45 1.34
C THR A 30 6.44 9.36 1.65
N LYS A 31 6.34 8.20 1.00
CA LYS A 31 7.33 7.12 1.15
C LYS A 31 8.73 7.57 0.72
N LYS A 32 8.85 8.28 -0.40
CA LYS A 32 10.12 8.85 -0.86
C LYS A 32 10.71 9.85 0.15
N GLU A 33 9.90 10.77 0.67
CA GLU A 33 10.36 11.75 1.66
C GLU A 33 10.93 11.08 2.91
N HIS A 34 10.35 9.96 3.34
CA HIS A 34 10.86 9.18 4.47
C HIS A 34 12.16 8.43 4.14
N GLU A 35 12.31 7.93 2.91
CA GLU A 35 13.58 7.33 2.45
C GLU A 35 14.70 8.37 2.36
N ASP A 36 14.40 9.53 1.76
CA ASP A 36 15.37 10.62 1.59
C ASP A 36 15.84 11.18 2.95
N LYS A 37 15.00 11.08 4.00
CA LYS A 37 15.33 11.44 5.40
C LYS A 37 15.96 10.30 6.20
N ALA A 38 16.06 9.09 5.64
CA ALA A 38 16.48 7.88 6.33
C ALA A 38 15.69 7.57 7.62
N ASP A 39 14.40 7.95 7.66
CA ASP A 39 13.50 7.74 8.81
C ASP A 39 12.37 6.75 8.51
N LEU A 40 12.44 6.06 7.37
CA LEU A 40 11.49 5.00 7.02
C LEU A 40 11.65 3.78 7.93
N THR A 41 10.79 3.71 8.95
CA THR A 41 10.73 2.57 9.87
C THR A 41 10.08 1.33 9.23
N PRO A 42 10.31 0.12 9.77
CA PRO A 42 9.60 -1.09 9.32
C PRO A 42 8.07 -0.93 9.33
N MET A 43 7.52 -0.26 10.35
CA MET A 43 6.09 0.07 10.41
C MET A 43 5.65 0.99 9.26
N GLY A 44 6.47 1.97 8.89
CA GLY A 44 6.21 2.87 7.76
C GLY A 44 6.22 2.14 6.42
N VAL A 45 7.11 1.15 6.24
CA VAL A 45 7.11 0.29 5.05
C VAL A 45 5.81 -0.50 4.93
N ILE A 46 5.35 -1.09 6.04
CA ILE A 46 4.13 -1.92 6.05
C ILE A 46 2.88 -1.07 5.83
N ASP A 47 2.84 0.14 6.40
CA ASP A 47 1.77 1.12 6.15
C ASP A 47 1.71 1.52 4.68
N PHE A 48 2.87 1.80 4.07
CA PHE A 48 2.98 2.09 2.65
C PHE A 48 2.46 0.95 1.78
N ILE A 49 2.94 -0.29 1.99
CA ILE A 49 2.53 -1.46 1.20
C ILE A 49 1.01 -1.68 1.33
N THR A 50 0.47 -1.59 2.55
CA THR A 50 -0.96 -1.78 2.82
C THR A 50 -1.81 -0.77 2.06
N LYS A 51 -1.50 0.53 2.19
CA LYS A 51 -2.21 1.62 1.49
C LYS A 51 -2.05 1.51 -0.02
N PHE A 52 -0.89 1.10 -0.49
CA PHE A 52 -0.61 0.89 -1.93
C PHE A 52 -1.51 -0.21 -2.50
N TYR A 53 -1.54 -1.38 -1.85
CA TYR A 53 -2.36 -2.50 -2.28
C TYR A 53 -3.85 -2.18 -2.26
N ALA A 54 -4.34 -1.44 -1.26
CA ALA A 54 -5.74 -1.00 -1.20
C ALA A 54 -6.17 -0.13 -2.38
N LEU A 55 -5.24 0.65 -2.96
CA LEU A 55 -5.50 1.53 -4.10
C LEU A 55 -5.41 0.81 -5.45
N VAL A 56 -4.55 -0.22 -5.57
CA VAL A 56 -4.33 -0.99 -6.80
C VAL A 56 -5.31 -2.16 -6.93
N LYS A 57 -5.64 -2.81 -5.81
CA LYS A 57 -6.55 -3.97 -5.73
C LYS A 57 -7.71 -3.66 -4.77
N PRO A 58 -8.82 -3.09 -5.26
CA PRO A 58 -9.97 -2.76 -4.42
C PRO A 58 -10.55 -3.97 -3.68
N GLU A 59 -10.43 -5.18 -4.24
CA GLU A 59 -10.80 -6.44 -3.59
C GLU A 59 -9.97 -6.73 -2.33
N PHE A 60 -8.75 -6.20 -2.27
CA PHE A 60 -7.86 -6.28 -1.11
C PHE A 60 -8.28 -5.31 0.00
N ARG A 61 -9.18 -4.37 -0.28
CA ARG A 61 -9.61 -3.36 0.69
C ARG A 61 -10.30 -3.95 1.90
N LYS A 62 -11.03 -5.07 1.74
CA LYS A 62 -11.62 -5.80 2.88
C LYS A 62 -10.56 -6.31 3.86
N PHE A 63 -9.40 -6.73 3.36
CA PHE A 63 -8.28 -7.16 4.20
C PHE A 63 -7.61 -5.95 4.86
N VAL A 64 -7.48 -4.84 4.12
CA VAL A 64 -6.97 -3.58 4.65
C VAL A 64 -7.83 -3.04 5.79
N ASP A 65 -9.16 -3.06 5.64
CA ASP A 65 -10.10 -2.63 6.68
C ASP A 65 -10.01 -3.51 7.95
N ASN A 66 -9.54 -4.76 7.83
CA ASN A 66 -9.32 -5.63 8.99
C ASN A 66 -8.00 -5.33 9.73
N ILE A 67 -7.00 -4.82 9.03
CA ILE A 67 -5.67 -4.51 9.58
C ILE A 67 -5.45 -3.01 9.83
N MET A 68 -6.37 -2.15 9.45
CA MET A 68 -6.31 -0.70 9.71
C MET A 68 -7.44 -0.26 10.64
N ASP A 69 -7.15 0.68 11.53
CA ASP A 69 -8.16 1.31 12.38
C ASP A 69 -8.91 2.42 11.62
N ALA A 70 -9.94 2.99 12.25
CA ALA A 70 -10.75 4.07 11.67
C ALA A 70 -9.93 5.36 11.39
N ASN A 71 -8.74 5.49 11.98
CA ASN A 71 -7.84 6.63 11.81
C ASN A 71 -6.81 6.39 10.69
N GLY A 72 -6.81 5.20 10.08
CA GLY A 72 -5.86 4.85 9.03
C GLY A 72 -4.48 4.45 9.56
N ASN A 73 -4.39 3.95 10.80
CA ASN A 73 -3.19 3.32 11.35
C ASN A 73 -3.29 1.81 11.27
N ILE A 74 -2.15 1.12 11.13
CA ILE A 74 -2.12 -0.34 11.23
C ILE A 74 -2.42 -0.77 12.65
N ARG A 75 -3.39 -1.67 12.77
CA ARG A 75 -3.72 -2.46 13.94
C ARG A 75 -2.61 -3.49 14.20
N THR A 76 -1.78 -3.25 15.21
CA THR A 76 -0.67 -4.13 15.59
C THR A 76 -1.13 -5.47 16.17
N ASP A 77 -2.40 -5.57 16.58
CA ASP A 77 -3.06 -6.82 16.99
C ASP A 77 -3.39 -7.76 15.82
N ASN A 78 -3.42 -7.26 14.57
CA ASN A 78 -3.73 -8.03 13.37
C ASN A 78 -2.56 -8.11 12.37
N TYR A 79 -1.35 -7.83 12.84
CA TYR A 79 -0.13 -7.68 12.02
C TYR A 79 0.24 -8.93 11.19
N TYR A 80 -0.22 -10.11 11.59
CA TYR A 80 0.10 -11.41 10.97
C TYR A 80 -0.98 -11.97 10.04
N MET A 81 -1.97 -11.19 9.58
CA MET A 81 -2.95 -11.70 8.61
C MET A 81 -2.37 -12.02 7.22
N PHE A 82 -1.15 -11.57 6.90
CA PHE A 82 -0.43 -12.02 5.71
C PHE A 82 0.20 -13.43 5.86
N GLU A 83 0.23 -13.99 7.08
CA GLU A 83 0.73 -15.34 7.38
C GLU A 83 -0.38 -16.39 7.57
N ASP A 84 -1.67 -16.00 7.64
CA ASP A 84 -2.76 -16.99 7.71
C ASP A 84 -3.02 -17.58 6.30
N ALA A 85 -2.35 -18.69 6.07
CA ALA A 85 -2.32 -19.53 4.89
C ALA A 85 -3.71 -20.08 4.47
N ARG A 86 -4.59 -19.22 3.96
CA ARG A 86 -5.88 -19.61 3.33
C ARG A 86 -6.25 -18.81 2.08
N PHE A 87 -5.27 -18.22 1.38
CA PHE A 87 -5.51 -17.52 0.11
C PHE A 87 -6.01 -18.43 -1.04
N ASP A 88 -5.99 -19.77 -0.89
CA ASP A 88 -6.43 -20.72 -1.92
C ASP A 88 -7.90 -21.18 -1.82
N THR A 89 -8.63 -20.88 -0.75
CA THR A 89 -9.98 -21.47 -0.53
C THR A 89 -11.18 -20.55 -0.77
N ALA A 90 -11.00 -19.26 -1.05
CA ALA A 90 -12.12 -18.31 -1.17
C ALA A 90 -12.58 -18.03 -2.62
N ILE A 91 -12.00 -18.67 -3.64
CA ILE A 91 -12.39 -18.53 -5.06
C ILE A 91 -13.09 -19.81 -5.60
N ALA A 92 -13.28 -20.83 -4.76
CA ALA A 92 -13.81 -22.13 -5.18
C ALA A 92 -15.08 -22.59 -4.42
N SER A 93 -15.93 -21.65 -3.97
CA SER A 93 -17.25 -21.98 -3.39
C SER A 93 -18.30 -20.95 -3.77
#